data_AF-A0A0N4YUI1-F1
#
_entry.id   AF-A0A0N4YUI1-F1
#
_cell.length_a   1.000
_cell.length_b   1.000
_cell.length_c   1.000
_cell.angle_alpha   90.00
_cell.angle_beta   90.00
_cell.angle_gamma   90.00
#
_symmetry.space_group_name_H-M   'P 1'
#
loop_
_entity.id
_entity.type
_entity.pdbx_description
1 polymer ?
#
loop_
_entity_poly.entity_id
_entity_poly.type
_entity_poly.pdbx_seq_one_letter_code
_entity_poly.pdbx_strand_id
1 'polypeptide(L)'
;MHIFGGTASLGVFSAAVQIVKSLMSWAVLVGLCHLAYSIDRNTTQTPAFSAFLAVAVATSYLLSRFSSNPQLFAILCGAAFSPVTTSGVPASSRLCCAASSGQCDGDQVKDGDELDVSDPLPRRLREAVVLRARHDMLFSAFLALLLYPLVAMAVLTECGWQLPVPIILAPLITLRLLRGGFSHPQLIYVPLALAFAVTRFDWKAGPPFGLPDQMPPQMLFPLILYILIVCYPKWLELYLKMSFVMAYVAPWQISWGSAFHAFAQPFSIPHSALIWTQTVISSLISAPLNPFLGSSFFTTSYVRPVKFWERDYNTKRSDASNTTLASQIDRGPMLDDSNLNAVFYEHLTRSLQKSLAGDLQMGRWATSVQPGDCFILASSNLNCLVHIIEVGNGFVTFQLRGLEFRGTYCHQREVDAISDDQTEGTGCCCCAPGSLPGFLSLNTAWSLRWLAWEVVTGKYIIDGYSITAHSAVTLLQVHEMRRLLVTLYVKCIIHYALASSKLQTWLTNETIRNTLDPIVANSRYADVDHMFCSTNDEDFDMNEMGISRSSFSEWYSQWISLCLRKRSEREQERNVDEQLDTEYVTCLCFVLSLLGRRALGAASYNRHSNAAESFLCGLHALFKGDFRC
;
A
#
# COMPACT_ATOMS: atom_id res chain seq x y z
N MET A 1 10.51 -9.06 -25.96
CA MET A 1 10.42 -7.99 -24.94
C MET A 1 11.77 -7.37 -24.62
N HIS A 2 12.77 -8.13 -24.17
CA HIS A 2 14.11 -7.58 -23.83
C HIS A 2 14.83 -6.88 -24.99
N ILE A 3 14.68 -7.37 -26.23
CA ILE A 3 15.29 -6.76 -27.44
C ILE A 3 14.77 -5.34 -27.68
N PHE A 4 13.45 -5.13 -27.63
CA PHE A 4 12.81 -3.85 -27.95
C PHE A 4 12.47 -3.00 -26.70
N GLY A 5 12.70 -3.52 -25.49
CA GLY A 5 12.38 -2.88 -24.22
C GLY A 5 10.89 -2.70 -23.90
N GLY A 6 10.05 -3.64 -24.30
CA GLY A 6 8.61 -3.63 -23.97
C GLY A 6 8.22 -4.50 -22.78
N THR A 7 7.02 -4.27 -22.25
CA THR A 7 6.38 -5.05 -21.18
C THR A 7 5.33 -6.01 -21.75
N ALA A 8 5.20 -7.21 -21.18
CA ALA A 8 4.17 -8.20 -21.54
C ALA A 8 3.55 -8.78 -20.27
N SER A 9 2.80 -7.97 -19.54
CA SER A 9 2.37 -8.33 -18.19
C SER A 9 1.05 -9.11 -18.14
N LEU A 10 0.18 -9.01 -19.15
CA LEU A 10 -1.23 -9.43 -19.01
C LEU A 10 -1.59 -10.78 -19.65
N GLY A 11 -0.91 -11.22 -20.72
CA GLY A 11 -1.23 -12.48 -21.39
C GLY A 11 -0.62 -12.63 -22.78
N VAL A 12 -0.84 -13.78 -23.42
CA VAL A 12 -0.23 -14.14 -24.71
C VAL A 12 -0.68 -13.21 -25.85
N PHE A 13 -1.98 -12.91 -25.93
CA PHE A 13 -2.51 -11.99 -26.93
C PHE A 13 -1.93 -10.57 -26.77
N SER A 14 -1.87 -10.08 -25.53
CA SER A 14 -1.22 -8.80 -25.19
C SER A 14 0.26 -8.78 -25.61
N ALA A 15 0.99 -9.87 -25.36
CA ALA A 15 2.38 -10.02 -25.77
C ALA A 15 2.53 -9.97 -27.31
N ALA A 16 1.65 -10.64 -28.06
CA ALA A 16 1.67 -10.63 -29.53
C ALA A 16 1.42 -9.21 -30.07
N VAL A 17 0.39 -8.52 -29.59
CA VAL A 17 0.10 -7.12 -29.97
C VAL A 17 1.30 -6.21 -29.69
N GLN A 18 1.94 -6.38 -28.54
CA GLN A 18 3.09 -5.58 -28.15
C GLN A 18 4.34 -5.87 -28.98
N ILE A 19 4.54 -7.11 -29.44
CA ILE A 19 5.59 -7.48 -30.41
C ILE A 19 5.33 -6.79 -31.74
N VAL A 20 4.11 -6.90 -32.28
CA VAL A 20 3.73 -6.26 -33.55
C VAL A 20 3.95 -4.75 -33.49
N LYS A 21 3.50 -4.08 -32.42
CA LYS A 21 3.70 -2.64 -32.22
C LYS A 21 5.19 -2.26 -32.21
N SER A 22 6.03 -3.07 -31.55
CA SER A 22 7.47 -2.81 -31.46
C SER A 22 8.17 -3.05 -32.80
N LEU A 23 7.77 -4.09 -33.55
CA LEU A 23 8.28 -4.37 -34.90
C LEU A 23 7.88 -3.28 -35.90
N MET A 24 6.63 -2.82 -35.87
CA MET A 24 6.16 -1.72 -36.73
C MET A 24 6.93 -0.43 -36.44
N SER A 25 7.10 -0.09 -35.17
CA SER A 25 7.84 1.12 -34.78
C SER A 25 9.31 1.02 -35.20
N TRP A 26 9.93 -0.15 -35.02
CA TRP A 26 11.29 -0.40 -35.47
C TRP A 26 11.43 -0.31 -37.00
N ALA A 27 10.50 -0.88 -37.76
CA ALA A 27 10.51 -0.82 -39.23
C ALA A 27 10.43 0.63 -39.75
N VAL A 28 9.59 1.48 -39.12
CA VAL A 28 9.53 2.92 -39.45
C VAL A 28 10.87 3.60 -39.19
N LEU A 29 11.51 3.31 -38.05
CA LEU A 29 12.82 3.88 -37.71
C LEU A 29 13.93 3.38 -38.64
N VAL A 30 13.88 2.12 -39.08
CA VAL A 30 14.78 1.56 -40.10
C VAL A 30 14.63 2.30 -41.43
N GLY A 31 13.39 2.57 -41.86
CA GLY A 31 13.13 3.34 -43.08
C GLY A 31 13.71 4.77 -43.02
N LEU A 32 13.52 5.46 -41.89
CA LEU A 32 14.10 6.80 -41.68
C LEU A 32 15.62 6.78 -41.57
N CYS A 33 16.19 5.76 -40.92
CA CYS A 33 17.64 5.59 -40.84
C CYS A 33 18.26 5.28 -42.21
N HIS A 34 17.60 4.45 -43.03
CA HIS A 34 18.01 4.20 -44.41
C HIS A 34 17.99 5.49 -45.24
N LEU A 35 16.96 6.32 -45.09
CA LEU A 35 16.89 7.63 -45.76
C LEU A 35 18.07 8.52 -45.34
N ALA A 36 18.33 8.65 -44.04
CA ALA A 36 19.47 9.42 -43.53
C ALA A 36 20.82 8.90 -44.06
N TYR A 37 20.99 7.57 -44.11
CA TYR A 37 22.19 6.93 -44.65
C TYR A 37 22.36 7.15 -46.16
N SER A 38 21.24 7.19 -46.91
CA SER A 38 21.27 7.40 -48.36
C SER A 38 21.64 8.82 -48.76
N ILE A 39 21.34 9.81 -47.91
CA ILE A 39 21.62 11.23 -48.15
C ILE A 39 23.09 11.53 -47.93
N ASP A 40 23.68 11.06 -46.82
CA ASP A 40 25.11 11.16 -46.58
C ASP A 40 25.60 9.96 -45.77
N ARG A 41 26.59 9.25 -46.32
CA ARG A 41 27.17 8.04 -45.72
C ARG A 41 28.35 8.35 -44.79
N ASN A 42 28.92 9.54 -44.91
CA ASN A 42 30.17 9.90 -44.26
C ASN A 42 29.95 10.75 -43.01
N THR A 43 28.81 11.46 -42.92
CA THR A 43 28.49 12.32 -41.77
C THR A 43 27.12 12.03 -41.18
N THR A 44 27.01 12.15 -39.86
CA THR A 44 25.76 12.12 -39.09
C THR A 44 25.15 13.52 -38.94
N GLN A 45 25.86 14.58 -39.37
CA GLN A 45 25.43 15.98 -39.25
C GLN A 45 24.47 16.39 -40.39
N THR A 46 23.42 15.60 -40.62
CA THR A 46 22.40 15.88 -41.65
C THR A 46 21.04 16.14 -41.02
N PRO A 47 20.19 16.99 -41.65
CA PRO A 47 18.82 17.20 -41.17
C PRO A 47 18.01 15.89 -41.16
N ALA A 48 18.28 14.97 -42.09
CA ALA A 48 17.63 13.66 -42.13
C ALA A 48 17.98 12.78 -40.92
N PHE A 49 19.24 12.82 -40.46
CA PHE A 49 19.65 12.12 -39.24
C PHE A 49 18.99 12.71 -37.98
N SER A 50 18.89 14.04 -37.90
CA SER A 50 18.17 14.70 -36.81
C SER A 50 16.67 14.38 -36.81
N ALA A 51 16.05 14.24 -37.98
CA ALA A 51 14.66 13.83 -38.13
C ALA A 51 14.45 12.36 -37.70
N PHE A 52 15.36 11.46 -38.09
CA PHE A 52 15.37 10.06 -37.61
C PHE A 52 15.37 10.01 -36.08
N LEU A 53 16.26 10.77 -35.45
CA LEU A 53 16.41 10.74 -34.00
C LEU A 53 15.21 11.37 -33.28
N ALA A 54 14.61 12.43 -33.84
CA ALA A 54 13.41 13.06 -33.31
C ALA A 54 12.24 12.08 -33.26
N VAL A 55 12.04 11.36 -34.37
CA VAL A 55 11.00 10.33 -34.47
C VAL A 55 11.34 9.15 -33.55
N ALA A 56 12.61 8.76 -33.41
CA ALA A 56 13.03 7.71 -32.47
C ALA A 56 12.69 8.06 -31.02
N VAL A 57 12.87 9.32 -30.61
CA VAL A 57 12.51 9.81 -29.27
C VAL A 57 11.01 9.78 -29.05
N ALA A 58 10.25 10.37 -29.98
CA ALA A 58 8.80 10.45 -29.89
C ALA A 58 8.15 9.05 -29.86
N THR A 59 8.58 8.16 -30.75
CA THR A 59 8.08 6.77 -30.81
C THR A 59 8.45 6.00 -29.55
N SER A 60 9.69 6.13 -29.05
CA SER A 60 10.12 5.48 -27.80
C SER A 60 9.33 5.98 -26.58
N TYR A 61 9.05 7.28 -26.51
CA TYR A 61 8.22 7.88 -25.47
C TYR A 61 6.81 7.30 -25.49
N LEU A 62 6.12 7.31 -26.65
CA LEU A 62 4.78 6.76 -26.79
C LEU A 62 4.73 5.26 -26.43
N LEU A 63 5.71 4.48 -26.89
CA LEU A 63 5.82 3.05 -26.59
C LEU A 63 6.08 2.74 -25.10
N SER A 64 6.64 3.68 -24.35
CA SER A 64 6.84 3.57 -22.90
C SER A 64 5.56 3.85 -22.10
N ARG A 65 4.61 4.61 -22.66
CA ARG A 65 3.36 5.02 -21.98
C ARG A 65 2.16 4.16 -22.34
N PHE A 66 2.14 3.60 -23.54
CA PHE A 66 1.06 2.71 -23.94
C PHE A 66 1.12 1.39 -23.19
N SER A 67 0.09 1.14 -22.36
CA SER A 67 -0.14 -0.12 -21.67
C SER A 67 -0.15 -1.29 -22.64
N SER A 68 0.28 -2.45 -22.14
CA SER A 68 0.17 -3.73 -22.81
C SER A 68 -1.28 -4.25 -22.91
N ASN A 69 -2.24 -3.60 -22.25
CA ASN A 69 -3.64 -4.01 -22.25
C ASN A 69 -4.35 -3.71 -23.59
N PRO A 70 -4.87 -4.73 -24.30
CA PRO A 70 -5.54 -4.54 -25.58
C PRO A 70 -6.81 -3.69 -25.50
N GLN A 71 -7.52 -3.71 -24.36
CA GLN A 71 -8.74 -2.92 -24.17
C GLN A 71 -8.43 -1.44 -24.02
N LEU A 72 -7.42 -1.09 -23.22
CA LEU A 72 -6.94 0.28 -23.10
C LEU A 72 -6.41 0.78 -24.45
N PHE A 73 -5.67 -0.06 -25.18
CA PHE A 73 -5.18 0.27 -26.51
C PHE A 73 -6.33 0.53 -27.51
N ALA A 74 -7.38 -0.28 -27.52
CA ALA A 74 -8.54 -0.07 -28.38
C ALA A 74 -9.27 1.24 -28.06
N ILE A 75 -9.43 1.57 -26.77
CA ILE A 75 -10.00 2.85 -26.32
C ILE A 75 -9.14 4.03 -26.79
N LEU A 76 -7.81 3.90 -26.66
CA LEU A 76 -6.83 4.90 -27.09
C LEU A 76 -6.89 5.15 -28.60
N CYS A 77 -6.88 4.09 -29.41
CA CYS A 77 -7.04 4.20 -30.86
C CYS A 77 -8.39 4.83 -31.22
N GLY A 78 -9.49 4.38 -30.61
CA GLY A 78 -10.81 4.96 -30.85
C GLY A 78 -10.88 6.46 -30.51
N ALA A 79 -10.18 6.90 -29.46
CA ALA A 79 -10.17 8.30 -29.05
C ALA A 79 -9.17 9.19 -29.83
N ALA A 80 -8.11 8.60 -30.41
CA ALA A 80 -7.15 9.30 -31.26
C ALA A 80 -7.70 9.57 -32.66
N PHE A 81 -8.57 8.69 -33.17
CA PHE A 81 -9.16 8.79 -34.51
C PHE A 81 -10.58 9.38 -34.54
N SER A 82 -11.23 9.58 -33.40
CA SER A 82 -12.57 10.18 -33.35
C SER A 82 -12.48 11.71 -33.18
N PRO A 83 -13.03 12.51 -34.12
CA PRO A 83 -13.10 13.96 -33.96
C PRO A 83 -13.95 14.30 -32.74
N VAL A 84 -13.60 15.39 -32.05
CA VAL A 84 -14.34 15.91 -30.90
C VAL A 84 -15.73 16.36 -31.39
N THR A 85 -16.70 15.45 -31.39
CA THR A 85 -18.11 15.80 -31.42
C THR A 85 -18.63 15.79 -29.99
N THR A 86 -18.85 16.99 -29.46
CA THR A 86 -19.61 17.27 -28.24
C THR A 86 -21.09 16.95 -28.46
N SER A 87 -21.46 15.68 -28.54
CA SER A 87 -22.86 15.23 -28.41
C SER A 87 -22.96 13.71 -28.45
N GLY A 88 -23.36 13.10 -27.33
CA GLY A 88 -23.90 11.74 -27.26
C GLY A 88 -22.88 10.60 -27.41
N VAL A 89 -22.37 10.08 -26.30
CA VAL A 89 -21.66 8.78 -26.28
C VAL A 89 -22.70 7.67 -26.03
N PRO A 90 -22.76 6.60 -26.85
CA PRO A 90 -23.73 5.53 -26.64
C PRO A 90 -23.44 4.80 -25.32
N ALA A 91 -24.46 4.75 -24.48
CA ALA A 91 -24.51 3.88 -23.31
C ALA A 91 -24.81 2.45 -23.80
N SER A 92 -23.78 1.64 -24.02
CA SER A 92 -23.81 0.18 -23.92
C SER A 92 -22.51 -0.40 -24.46
N SER A 93 -21.53 -0.53 -23.59
CA SER A 93 -20.54 -1.59 -23.72
C SER A 93 -20.17 -1.96 -22.30
N ARG A 94 -20.79 -3.04 -21.80
CA ARG A 94 -20.49 -3.65 -20.50
C ARG A 94 -18.98 -3.86 -20.40
N LEU A 95 -18.32 -2.94 -19.71
CA LEU A 95 -16.93 -3.04 -19.31
C LEU A 95 -16.96 -3.86 -18.02
N CYS A 96 -16.26 -4.99 -18.03
CA CYS A 96 -16.28 -6.07 -17.02
C CYS A 96 -17.37 -7.13 -17.28
N CYS A 97 -16.92 -8.38 -17.40
CA CYS A 97 -17.70 -9.60 -17.61
C CYS A 97 -18.14 -9.90 -19.06
N ALA A 98 -17.19 -10.30 -19.92
CA ALA A 98 -17.51 -11.14 -21.09
C ALA A 98 -16.29 -11.98 -21.49
N ALA A 99 -16.01 -13.01 -20.71
CA ALA A 99 -15.21 -14.16 -21.14
C ALA A 99 -15.83 -15.43 -20.55
N SER A 100 -16.97 -15.85 -21.09
CA SER A 100 -17.43 -17.24 -20.99
C SER A 100 -18.49 -17.52 -22.05
N SER A 101 -18.07 -18.12 -23.16
CA SER A 101 -18.96 -18.98 -23.94
C SER A 101 -19.23 -20.23 -23.10
N GLY A 102 -20.44 -20.34 -22.56
CA GLY A 102 -20.85 -21.47 -21.73
C GLY A 102 -22.36 -21.42 -21.53
N GLN A 103 -23.05 -22.21 -22.33
CA GLN A 103 -24.49 -22.37 -22.45
C GLN A 103 -25.07 -23.04 -21.20
N CYS A 104 -26.01 -22.40 -20.51
CA CYS A 104 -26.94 -23.04 -19.56
C CYS A 104 -28.28 -22.29 -19.60
N ASP A 105 -29.29 -22.94 -20.16
CA ASP A 105 -30.71 -22.58 -20.03
C ASP A 105 -31.16 -22.79 -18.58
N GLY A 106 -32.06 -21.93 -18.09
CA GLY A 106 -32.75 -22.11 -16.81
C GLY A 106 -33.35 -20.83 -16.24
N ASP A 107 -34.62 -20.60 -16.59
CA ASP A 107 -35.69 -19.85 -15.92
C ASP A 107 -35.42 -18.43 -15.36
N GLN A 108 -36.03 -17.46 -16.06
CA GLN A 108 -36.25 -16.10 -15.58
C GLN A 108 -37.38 -16.05 -14.55
N VAL A 109 -37.10 -15.49 -13.37
CA VAL A 109 -38.10 -14.78 -12.57
C VAL A 109 -37.74 -13.29 -12.62
N LYS A 110 -38.65 -12.50 -13.19
CA LYS A 110 -38.62 -11.04 -13.17
C LYS A 110 -39.09 -10.56 -11.80
N ASP A 111 -38.22 -9.93 -11.05
CA ASP A 111 -38.62 -8.92 -10.07
C ASP A 111 -38.02 -7.57 -10.48
N GLY A 112 -38.89 -6.57 -10.45
CA GLY A 112 -38.64 -5.22 -10.95
C GLY A 112 -38.04 -4.28 -9.91
N ASP A 113 -37.57 -3.15 -10.43
CA ASP A 113 -37.11 -1.94 -9.73
C ASP A 113 -35.90 -2.11 -8.81
N GLU A 114 -34.77 -2.54 -9.40
CA GLU A 114 -33.46 -2.18 -8.90
C GLU A 114 -33.06 -0.83 -9.52
N LEU A 115 -32.95 0.22 -8.69
CA LEU A 115 -32.30 1.47 -9.08
C LEU A 115 -30.84 1.15 -9.42
N ASP A 116 -30.58 0.83 -10.69
CA ASP A 116 -29.27 0.64 -11.27
C ASP A 116 -28.48 1.96 -11.15
N VAL A 117 -27.89 2.20 -9.98
CA VAL A 117 -26.85 3.20 -9.79
C VAL A 117 -25.65 2.69 -10.58
N SER A 118 -25.67 2.94 -11.90
CA SER A 118 -24.58 2.61 -12.80
C SER A 118 -23.29 3.20 -12.24
N ASP A 119 -22.34 2.34 -11.89
CA ASP A 119 -21.05 2.75 -11.36
C ASP A 119 -20.42 3.80 -12.32
N PRO A 120 -20.16 5.05 -11.87
CA PRO A 120 -19.57 6.07 -12.73
C PRO A 120 -18.08 5.82 -12.99
N LEU A 121 -17.44 4.89 -12.28
CA LEU A 121 -16.00 4.65 -12.30
C LEU A 121 -15.45 4.23 -13.67
N PRO A 122 -16.09 3.32 -14.45
CA PRO A 122 -15.64 2.97 -15.79
C PRO A 122 -15.63 4.17 -16.75
N ARG A 123 -16.60 5.08 -16.60
CA ARG A 123 -16.69 6.30 -17.42
C ARG A 123 -15.58 7.28 -17.06
N ARG A 124 -15.39 7.55 -15.77
CA ARG A 124 -14.31 8.43 -15.29
C ARG A 124 -12.93 7.89 -15.66
N LEU A 125 -12.74 6.57 -15.58
CA LEU A 125 -11.51 5.90 -16.00
C LEU A 125 -11.26 6.09 -17.49
N ARG A 126 -12.27 5.88 -18.34
CA ARG A 126 -12.17 6.09 -19.79
C ARG A 126 -11.80 7.54 -20.11
N GLU A 127 -12.47 8.51 -19.51
CA GLU A 127 -12.20 9.93 -19.71
C GLU A 127 -10.77 10.31 -19.28
N ALA A 128 -10.30 9.81 -18.13
CA ALA A 128 -8.94 10.02 -17.66
C ALA A 128 -7.87 9.41 -18.59
N VAL A 129 -8.10 8.19 -19.07
CA VAL A 129 -7.20 7.50 -20.01
C VAL A 129 -7.10 8.27 -21.33
N VAL A 130 -8.24 8.70 -21.88
CA VAL A 130 -8.28 9.48 -23.13
C VAL A 130 -7.60 10.83 -22.97
N LEU A 131 -7.88 11.54 -21.87
CA LEU A 131 -7.24 12.81 -21.58
C LEU A 131 -5.72 12.65 -21.51
N ARG A 132 -5.23 11.65 -20.77
CA ARG A 132 -3.79 11.36 -20.66
C ARG A 132 -3.16 11.05 -22.01
N ALA A 133 -3.81 10.24 -22.83
CA ALA A 133 -3.32 9.91 -24.17
C ALA A 133 -3.07 11.14 -25.04
N ARG A 134 -3.99 12.12 -24.99
CA ARG A 134 -3.86 13.38 -25.72
C ARG A 134 -2.66 14.18 -25.21
N HIS A 135 -2.46 14.25 -23.89
CA HIS A 135 -1.28 14.90 -23.31
C HIS A 135 0.01 14.20 -23.71
N ASP A 136 0.05 12.86 -23.69
CA ASP A 136 1.21 12.07 -24.09
C ASP A 136 1.51 12.26 -25.59
N MET A 137 0.49 12.37 -26.46
CA MET A 137 0.68 12.67 -27.89
C MET A 137 1.25 14.08 -28.10
N LEU A 138 0.68 15.10 -27.45
CA LEU A 138 1.19 16.47 -27.52
C LEU A 138 2.64 16.56 -27.01
N PHE A 139 2.93 15.91 -25.90
CA PHE A 139 4.27 15.88 -25.33
C PHE A 139 5.26 15.11 -26.22
N SER A 140 4.82 14.01 -26.85
CA SER A 140 5.65 13.29 -27.82
C SER A 140 6.00 14.15 -29.05
N ALA A 141 5.06 14.97 -29.52
CA ALA A 141 5.30 15.92 -30.61
C ALA A 141 6.25 17.04 -30.16
N PHE A 142 6.10 17.54 -28.93
CA PHE A 142 7.05 18.48 -28.33
C PHE A 142 8.46 17.89 -28.23
N LEU A 143 8.60 16.65 -27.75
CA LEU A 143 9.88 15.94 -27.71
C LEU A 143 10.48 15.79 -29.12
N ALA A 144 9.67 15.47 -30.13
CA ALA A 144 10.13 15.39 -31.52
C ALA A 144 10.68 16.72 -32.04
N LEU A 145 10.19 17.86 -31.54
CA LEU A 145 10.52 19.19 -32.05
C LEU A 145 11.64 19.90 -31.27
N LEU A 146 11.82 19.63 -29.97
CA LEU A 146 12.63 20.48 -29.08
C LEU A 146 13.66 19.75 -28.21
N LEU A 147 13.55 18.44 -28.00
CA LEU A 147 14.35 17.73 -27.01
C LEU A 147 14.86 16.40 -27.54
N TYR A 148 16.16 16.37 -27.87
CA TYR A 148 16.84 15.12 -28.10
C TYR A 148 17.57 14.65 -26.83
N PRO A 149 17.42 13.39 -26.40
CA PRO A 149 18.13 12.83 -25.27
C PRO A 149 19.63 12.87 -25.57
N LEU A 150 20.33 13.66 -24.76
CA LEU A 150 21.73 14.04 -24.94
C LEU A 150 22.66 12.84 -25.13
N VAL A 151 22.39 11.74 -24.41
CA VAL A 151 23.19 10.52 -24.45
C VAL A 151 22.99 9.77 -25.78
N ALA A 152 21.76 9.58 -26.25
CA ALA A 152 21.53 8.90 -27.52
C ALA A 152 22.02 9.74 -28.71
N MET A 153 21.85 11.06 -28.64
CA MET A 153 22.44 12.00 -29.60
C MET A 153 23.95 11.88 -29.65
N ALA A 154 24.64 12.01 -28.51
CA ALA A 154 26.10 11.98 -28.46
C ALA A 154 26.62 10.65 -29.01
N VAL A 155 26.07 9.53 -28.53
CA VAL A 155 26.51 8.17 -28.89
C VAL A 155 26.29 7.86 -30.37
N LEU A 156 25.15 8.26 -30.94
CA LEU A 156 24.87 8.01 -32.36
C LEU A 156 25.54 9.02 -33.28
N THR A 157 25.81 10.25 -32.82
CA THR A 157 26.53 11.24 -33.63
C THR A 157 28.00 10.85 -33.76
N GLU A 158 28.61 10.34 -32.67
CA GLU A 158 30.01 9.93 -32.63
C GLU A 158 30.26 8.58 -33.34
N CYS A 159 29.37 7.59 -33.17
CA CYS A 159 29.60 6.22 -33.64
C CYS A 159 28.65 5.75 -34.76
N GLY A 160 27.68 6.56 -35.18
CA GLY A 160 26.46 6.11 -35.87
C GLY A 160 26.66 5.27 -37.13
N TRP A 161 27.43 5.77 -38.11
CA TRP A 161 27.64 5.07 -39.39
C TRP A 161 28.72 4.00 -39.36
N GLN A 162 29.50 3.96 -38.28
CA GLN A 162 30.64 3.05 -38.12
C GLN A 162 30.23 1.71 -37.49
N LEU A 163 28.99 1.59 -37.03
CA LEU A 163 28.43 0.34 -36.53
C LEU A 163 28.32 -0.70 -37.66
N PRO A 164 28.49 -2.00 -37.36
CA PRO A 164 28.17 -3.05 -38.32
C PRO A 164 26.67 -2.99 -38.65
N VAL A 165 26.32 -2.97 -39.94
CA VAL A 165 24.92 -2.88 -40.42
C VAL A 165 24.14 -1.72 -39.75
N PRO A 166 24.58 -0.46 -39.92
CA PRO A 166 24.11 0.67 -39.12
C PRO A 166 22.60 0.96 -39.33
N ILE A 167 22.09 0.68 -40.52
CA ILE A 167 20.68 0.85 -40.89
C ILE A 167 19.72 0.05 -39.99
N ILE A 168 20.16 -1.11 -39.49
CA ILE A 168 19.34 -2.03 -38.69
C ILE A 168 19.64 -1.85 -37.19
N LEU A 169 20.93 -1.78 -36.85
CA LEU A 169 21.40 -1.73 -35.47
C LEU A 169 21.21 -0.35 -34.82
N ALA A 170 21.44 0.76 -35.52
CA ALA A 170 21.27 2.09 -34.93
C ALA A 170 19.81 2.34 -34.48
N PRO A 171 18.76 2.06 -35.28
CA PRO A 171 17.38 2.14 -34.83
C PRO A 171 17.07 1.24 -33.63
N LEU A 172 17.62 0.02 -33.61
CA LEU A 172 17.38 -0.94 -32.55
C LEU A 172 17.99 -0.49 -31.21
N ILE A 173 19.25 -0.03 -31.24
CA ILE A 173 19.98 0.48 -30.08
C ILE A 173 19.28 1.73 -29.52
N THR A 174 18.91 2.67 -30.41
CA THR A 174 18.20 3.89 -30.05
C THR A 174 16.86 3.59 -29.38
N LEU A 175 16.05 2.74 -30.02
CA LEU A 175 14.74 2.35 -29.51
C LEU A 175 14.86 1.67 -28.14
N ARG A 176 15.82 0.76 -27.96
CA ARG A 176 16.02 0.07 -26.68
C ARG A 176 16.49 1.00 -25.56
N LEU A 177 17.44 1.89 -25.84
CA LEU A 177 17.98 2.86 -24.88
C LEU A 177 16.92 3.85 -24.42
N LEU A 178 16.23 4.49 -25.37
CA LEU A 178 15.27 5.54 -25.08
C LEU A 178 14.03 4.99 -24.41
N ARG A 179 13.49 3.89 -24.93
CA ARG A 179 12.32 3.26 -24.32
C ARG A 179 12.62 2.77 -22.90
N GLY A 180 13.79 2.15 -22.69
CA GLY A 180 14.22 1.73 -21.36
C GLY A 180 14.43 2.91 -20.41
N GLY A 181 14.98 4.03 -20.89
CA GLY A 181 15.19 5.24 -20.10
C GLY A 181 13.87 5.89 -19.66
N PHE A 182 12.84 5.85 -20.50
CA PHE A 182 11.52 6.37 -20.14
C PHE A 182 10.70 5.45 -19.24
N SER A 183 10.90 4.11 -19.31
CA SER A 183 10.13 3.16 -18.51
C SER A 183 10.80 2.77 -17.19
N HIS A 184 12.09 2.40 -17.23
CA HIS A 184 12.85 1.83 -16.11
C HIS A 184 14.30 2.32 -16.13
N PRO A 185 14.54 3.61 -15.83
CA PRO A 185 15.89 4.20 -15.88
C PRO A 185 16.89 3.48 -14.96
N GLN A 186 16.43 2.94 -13.82
CA GLN A 186 17.27 2.23 -12.85
C GLN A 186 18.03 1.03 -13.45
N LEU A 187 17.46 0.35 -14.45
CA LEU A 187 18.08 -0.82 -15.06
C LEU A 187 19.18 -0.46 -16.07
N ILE A 188 19.35 0.82 -16.40
CA ILE A 188 20.32 1.29 -17.40
C ILE A 188 21.63 1.73 -16.74
N TYR A 189 21.61 2.23 -15.51
CA TYR A 189 22.79 2.83 -14.87
C TYR A 189 23.98 1.86 -14.74
N VAL A 190 23.73 0.63 -14.28
CA VAL A 190 24.79 -0.38 -14.13
C VAL A 190 25.34 -0.84 -15.49
N PRO A 191 24.51 -1.21 -16.49
CA PRO A 191 24.98 -1.45 -17.85
C PRO A 191 25.78 -0.30 -18.46
N LEU A 192 25.37 0.94 -18.21
CA LEU A 192 26.06 2.13 -18.72
C LEU A 192 27.45 2.28 -18.09
N ALA A 193 27.57 2.14 -16.77
CA ALA A 193 28.85 2.19 -16.08
C ALA A 193 29.79 1.05 -16.55
N LEU A 194 29.26 -0.16 -16.71
CA LEU A 194 30.02 -1.31 -17.20
C LEU A 194 30.45 -1.13 -18.66
N ALA A 195 29.57 -0.64 -19.54
CA ALA A 195 29.90 -0.33 -20.93
C ALA A 195 31.01 0.73 -21.01
N PHE A 196 30.92 1.78 -20.20
CA PHE A 196 31.92 2.83 -20.13
C PHE A 196 33.27 2.28 -19.63
N ALA A 197 33.27 1.48 -18.57
CA ALA A 197 34.47 0.85 -18.04
C ALA A 197 35.13 -0.06 -19.08
N VAL A 198 34.37 -0.94 -19.73
CA VAL A 198 34.90 -1.89 -20.74
C VAL A 198 35.51 -1.19 -21.95
N THR A 199 34.92 -0.09 -22.40
CA THR A 199 35.34 0.63 -23.62
C THR A 199 36.49 1.61 -23.40
N ARG A 200 36.67 2.08 -22.16
CA ARG A 200 37.78 2.98 -21.77
C ARG A 200 38.94 2.24 -21.12
N PHE A 201 38.78 0.96 -20.78
CA PHE A 201 39.86 0.13 -20.28
C PHE A 201 40.91 -0.14 -21.37
N ASP A 202 42.19 -0.04 -21.00
CA ASP A 202 43.32 -0.24 -21.92
C ASP A 202 43.58 -1.75 -22.10
N TRP A 203 43.05 -2.31 -23.18
CA TRP A 203 43.22 -3.73 -23.52
C TRP A 203 44.55 -3.96 -24.23
N LYS A 204 45.64 -4.08 -23.46
CA LYS A 204 47.01 -4.32 -23.97
C LYS A 204 47.18 -5.61 -24.79
N ALA A 205 46.26 -6.57 -24.67
CA ALA A 205 46.31 -7.89 -25.33
C ALA A 205 45.30 -8.03 -26.51
N GLY A 206 44.75 -6.91 -27.00
CA GLY A 206 43.67 -6.87 -27.99
C GLY A 206 42.30 -6.78 -27.33
N PRO A 207 41.27 -6.31 -28.06
CA PRO A 207 39.93 -6.13 -27.52
C PRO A 207 39.37 -7.45 -26.98
N PRO A 208 38.53 -7.41 -25.92
CA PRO A 208 37.87 -8.60 -25.43
C PRO A 208 36.99 -9.16 -26.56
N PHE A 209 36.91 -10.49 -26.66
CA PHE A 209 36.06 -11.23 -27.62
C PHE A 209 36.58 -11.35 -29.07
N GLY A 210 37.86 -11.07 -29.35
CA GLY A 210 38.45 -11.36 -30.67
C GLY A 210 37.87 -10.50 -31.80
N LEU A 211 37.47 -9.28 -31.47
CA LEU A 211 37.01 -8.30 -32.44
C LEU A 211 38.17 -7.90 -33.37
N PRO A 212 37.91 -7.64 -34.67
CA PRO A 212 38.95 -7.30 -35.62
C PRO A 212 39.70 -6.03 -35.18
N ASP A 213 41.04 -6.06 -35.26
CA ASP A 213 41.96 -4.96 -34.88
C ASP A 213 41.67 -3.62 -35.59
N GLN A 214 40.79 -3.62 -36.58
CA GLN A 214 40.41 -2.46 -37.39
C GLN A 214 39.42 -1.51 -36.69
N MET A 215 38.83 -1.87 -35.55
CA MET A 215 37.87 -1.00 -34.84
C MET A 215 38.30 -0.67 -33.40
N PRO A 216 38.48 0.62 -33.03
CA PRO A 216 38.81 0.99 -31.66
C PRO A 216 37.65 0.65 -30.71
N PRO A 217 37.93 0.22 -29.46
CA PRO A 217 36.91 -0.21 -28.50
C PRO A 217 35.86 0.88 -28.18
N GLN A 218 36.22 2.15 -28.35
CA GLN A 218 35.32 3.30 -28.18
C GLN A 218 34.17 3.30 -29.20
N MET A 219 34.41 2.84 -30.43
CA MET A 219 33.42 2.77 -31.51
C MET A 219 32.37 1.68 -31.28
N LEU A 220 32.70 0.66 -30.49
CA LEU A 220 31.79 -0.42 -30.11
C LEU A 220 30.92 -0.09 -28.89
N PHE A 221 31.11 1.08 -28.26
CA PHE A 221 30.34 1.48 -27.09
C PHE A 221 28.81 1.33 -27.25
N PRO A 222 28.16 1.77 -28.35
CA PRO A 222 26.71 1.62 -28.50
C PRO A 222 26.26 0.15 -28.54
N LEU A 223 27.07 -0.71 -29.16
CA LEU A 223 26.79 -2.15 -29.28
C LEU A 223 26.97 -2.87 -27.94
N ILE A 224 28.08 -2.61 -27.26
CA ILE A 224 28.39 -3.17 -25.93
C ILE A 224 27.31 -2.73 -24.93
N LEU A 225 26.93 -1.45 -24.96
CA LEU A 225 25.85 -0.91 -24.13
C LEU A 225 24.52 -1.63 -24.40
N TYR A 226 24.15 -1.84 -25.66
CA TYR A 226 22.93 -2.57 -26.02
C TYR A 226 22.94 -4.01 -25.51
N ILE A 227 24.05 -4.74 -25.72
CA ILE A 227 24.20 -6.11 -25.23
C ILE A 227 24.05 -6.16 -23.71
N LEU A 228 24.73 -5.27 -22.98
CA LEU A 228 24.65 -5.19 -21.53
C LEU A 228 23.24 -4.85 -21.04
N ILE A 229 22.51 -3.96 -21.71
CA ILE A 229 21.11 -3.61 -21.38
C ILE A 229 20.14 -4.79 -21.63
N VAL A 230 20.46 -5.68 -22.57
CA VAL A 230 19.67 -6.90 -22.82
C VAL A 230 20.02 -8.00 -21.80
N CYS A 231 21.30 -8.17 -21.48
CA CYS A 231 21.79 -9.24 -20.60
C CYS A 231 21.63 -8.94 -19.11
N TYR A 232 21.76 -7.68 -18.68
CA TYR A 232 21.76 -7.31 -17.26
C TYR A 232 20.46 -7.69 -16.52
N PRO A 233 19.24 -7.47 -17.06
CA PRO A 233 18.02 -7.94 -16.40
C PRO A 233 17.97 -9.46 -16.21
N LYS A 234 18.56 -10.23 -17.14
CA LYS A 234 18.66 -11.70 -17.03
C LYS A 234 19.67 -12.14 -15.99
N TRP A 235 20.77 -11.40 -15.88
CA TRP A 235 21.74 -11.60 -14.82
C TRP A 235 21.14 -11.31 -13.44
N LEU A 236 20.36 -10.24 -13.33
CA LEU A 236 19.65 -9.90 -12.09
C LEU A 236 18.62 -10.98 -11.72
N GLU A 237 17.83 -11.46 -12.69
CA GLU A 237 16.88 -12.55 -12.48
C GLU A 237 17.58 -13.83 -12.00
N LEU A 238 18.72 -14.16 -12.60
CA LEU A 238 19.54 -15.30 -12.17
C LEU A 238 20.05 -15.14 -10.74
N TYR A 239 20.56 -13.96 -10.39
CA TYR A 239 21.02 -13.66 -9.05
C TYR A 239 19.88 -13.81 -8.02
N LEU A 240 18.69 -13.24 -8.29
CA LEU A 240 17.54 -13.32 -7.40
C LEU A 240 17.06 -14.77 -7.22
N LYS A 241 17.01 -15.56 -8.29
CA LYS A 241 16.66 -16.99 -8.20
C LYS A 241 17.69 -17.79 -7.41
N MET A 242 18.98 -17.53 -7.60
CA MET A 242 20.03 -18.17 -6.83
C MET A 242 19.96 -17.78 -5.35
N SER A 243 19.70 -16.51 -5.04
CA SER A 243 19.49 -16.03 -3.67
C SER A 243 18.29 -16.72 -3.03
N PHE A 244 17.17 -16.85 -3.74
CA PHE A 244 15.99 -17.57 -3.26
C PHE A 244 16.29 -19.06 -3.01
N VAL A 245 16.97 -19.74 -3.94
CA VAL A 245 17.37 -21.15 -3.77
C VAL A 245 18.26 -21.31 -2.54
N MET A 246 19.23 -20.41 -2.34
CA MET A 246 20.11 -20.46 -1.17
C MET A 246 19.35 -20.21 0.13
N ALA A 247 18.44 -19.21 0.17
CA ALA A 247 17.60 -18.93 1.33
C ALA A 247 16.65 -20.10 1.64
N TYR A 248 16.08 -20.74 0.62
CA TYR A 248 15.17 -21.88 0.77
C TYR A 248 15.88 -23.14 1.25
N VAL A 249 17.07 -23.45 0.71
CA VAL A 249 17.86 -24.63 1.12
C VAL A 249 18.54 -24.39 2.47
N ALA A 250 18.80 -23.13 2.83
CA ALA A 250 19.44 -22.68 4.06
C ALA A 250 20.61 -23.57 4.53
N PRO A 251 21.63 -23.83 3.68
CA PRO A 251 22.68 -24.82 3.96
C PRO A 251 23.47 -24.55 5.26
N TRP A 252 23.50 -23.30 5.73
CA TRP A 252 24.15 -22.89 6.98
C TRP A 252 23.34 -23.20 8.25
N GLN A 253 22.06 -23.55 8.16
CA GLN A 253 21.26 -23.99 9.33
C GLN A 253 21.58 -25.43 9.73
N ILE A 254 22.30 -26.18 8.90
CA ILE A 254 22.79 -27.52 9.24
C ILE A 254 24.04 -27.35 10.11
N SER A 255 23.97 -27.79 11.37
CA SER A 255 25.08 -27.71 12.30
C SER A 255 26.32 -28.46 11.77
N TRP A 256 27.41 -27.73 11.55
CA TRP A 256 28.72 -28.28 11.19
C TRP A 256 29.18 -29.28 12.27
N GLY A 257 29.35 -30.54 11.91
CA GLY A 257 29.75 -31.62 12.83
C GLY A 257 28.68 -32.70 13.09
N SER A 258 27.47 -32.58 12.54
CA SER A 258 26.51 -33.69 12.59
C SER A 258 26.94 -34.83 11.65
N ALA A 259 26.72 -36.09 12.08
CA ALA A 259 26.96 -37.26 11.22
C ALA A 259 26.17 -37.17 9.89
N PHE A 260 25.01 -36.51 9.91
CA PHE A 260 24.21 -36.22 8.74
C PHE A 260 24.94 -35.33 7.72
N HIS A 261 25.75 -34.36 8.15
CA HIS A 261 26.52 -33.48 7.26
C HIS A 261 27.54 -34.26 6.41
N ALA A 262 28.20 -35.26 6.99
CA ALA A 262 29.20 -36.09 6.30
C ALA A 262 28.59 -36.98 5.19
N PHE A 263 27.32 -37.38 5.34
CA PHE A 263 26.58 -38.13 4.31
C PHE A 263 25.86 -37.21 3.32
N ALA A 264 25.24 -36.13 3.78
CA ALA A 264 24.43 -35.26 2.93
C ALA A 264 25.26 -34.48 1.90
N GLN A 265 26.51 -34.08 2.22
CA GLN A 265 27.33 -33.27 1.33
C GLN A 265 27.69 -33.95 0.00
N PRO A 266 28.25 -35.18 -0.04
CA PRO A 266 28.56 -35.86 -1.30
C PRO A 266 27.31 -36.11 -2.16
N PHE A 267 26.18 -36.50 -1.53
CA PHE A 267 24.92 -36.70 -2.24
C PHE A 267 24.29 -35.38 -2.71
N SER A 268 24.58 -34.26 -2.06
CA SER A 268 24.08 -32.93 -2.46
C SER A 268 24.79 -32.34 -3.70
N ILE A 269 26.00 -32.80 -4.05
CA ILE A 269 26.78 -32.22 -5.17
C ILE A 269 26.06 -32.40 -6.53
N PRO A 270 25.59 -33.61 -6.92
CA PRO A 270 24.81 -33.79 -8.15
C PRO A 270 23.50 -32.99 -8.15
N HIS A 271 22.83 -32.91 -7.01
CA HIS A 271 21.61 -32.11 -6.86
C HIS A 271 21.91 -30.61 -7.02
N SER A 272 23.03 -30.12 -6.48
CA SER A 272 23.44 -28.71 -6.59
C SER A 272 23.77 -28.32 -8.03
N ALA A 273 24.46 -29.19 -8.78
CA ALA A 273 24.76 -28.96 -10.19
C ALA A 273 23.48 -28.92 -11.05
N LEU A 274 22.52 -29.81 -10.76
CA LEU A 274 21.23 -29.83 -11.42
C LEU A 274 20.40 -28.58 -11.08
N ILE A 275 20.34 -28.18 -9.81
CA ILE A 275 19.63 -26.98 -9.36
C ILE A 275 20.24 -25.73 -10.01
N TRP A 276 21.56 -25.62 -10.07
CA TRP A 276 22.23 -24.52 -10.76
C TRP A 276 21.88 -24.48 -12.24
N THR A 277 21.97 -25.62 -12.93
CA THR A 277 21.67 -25.73 -14.36
C THR A 277 20.22 -25.35 -14.65
N GLN A 278 19.29 -25.86 -13.85
CA GLN A 278 17.87 -25.51 -13.96
C GLN A 278 17.62 -24.04 -13.66
N THR A 279 18.32 -23.45 -12.69
CA THR A 279 18.20 -22.03 -12.35
C THR A 279 18.70 -21.14 -13.49
N VAL A 280 19.79 -21.53 -14.17
CA VAL A 280 20.28 -20.88 -15.38
C VAL A 280 19.25 -20.97 -16.51
N ILE A 281 18.77 -22.18 -16.84
CA ILE A 281 17.77 -22.39 -17.91
C ILE A 281 16.48 -21.61 -17.61
N SER A 282 16.01 -21.67 -16.37
CA SER A 282 14.85 -20.95 -15.86
C SER A 282 14.99 -19.44 -16.04
N SER A 283 16.17 -18.88 -15.76
CA SER A 283 16.44 -17.43 -15.90
C SER A 283 16.52 -17.00 -17.36
N LEU A 284 17.11 -17.81 -18.23
CA LEU A 284 17.16 -17.55 -19.67
C LEU A 284 15.74 -17.46 -20.27
N ILE A 285 14.87 -18.40 -19.89
CA ILE A 285 13.50 -18.49 -20.40
C ILE A 285 12.52 -17.58 -19.62
N SER A 286 12.92 -17.04 -18.46
CA SER A 286 12.05 -16.38 -17.47
C SER A 286 10.89 -17.24 -16.98
N ALA A 287 11.14 -18.55 -16.83
CA ALA A 287 10.19 -19.47 -16.21
C ALA A 287 10.35 -19.43 -14.67
N PRO A 288 9.29 -19.53 -13.87
CA PRO A 288 9.43 -19.61 -12.41
C PRO A 288 9.97 -20.98 -11.97
N LEU A 289 10.67 -20.99 -10.83
CA LEU A 289 11.15 -22.21 -10.17
C LEU A 289 10.12 -22.65 -9.13
N ASN A 290 9.75 -23.92 -9.14
CA ASN A 290 8.85 -24.51 -8.16
C ASN A 290 9.57 -25.61 -7.38
N PRO A 291 9.56 -25.58 -6.03
CA PRO A 291 10.05 -26.69 -5.23
C PRO A 291 9.13 -27.91 -5.43
N PHE A 292 9.71 -29.05 -5.77
CA PHE A 292 8.96 -30.27 -6.00
C PHE A 292 8.50 -30.84 -4.66
N LEU A 293 7.19 -30.89 -4.41
CA LEU A 293 6.60 -31.42 -3.17
C LEU A 293 7.15 -30.79 -1.88
N GLY A 294 7.60 -29.53 -1.92
CA GLY A 294 8.23 -28.88 -0.77
C GLY A 294 9.65 -29.38 -0.45
N SER A 295 10.27 -30.17 -1.32
CA SER A 295 11.65 -30.62 -1.17
C SER A 295 12.67 -29.55 -1.61
N SER A 296 13.96 -29.78 -1.33
CA SER A 296 15.09 -28.97 -1.82
C SER A 296 15.38 -29.15 -3.32
N PHE A 297 14.60 -29.98 -4.03
CA PHE A 297 14.68 -30.15 -5.47
C PHE A 297 13.76 -29.16 -6.17
N PHE A 298 14.32 -28.32 -7.03
CA PHE A 298 13.56 -27.40 -7.86
C PHE A 298 13.20 -28.04 -9.21
N THR A 299 12.11 -27.56 -9.79
CA THR A 299 11.71 -27.87 -11.16
C THR A 299 11.37 -26.58 -11.89
N THR A 300 11.68 -26.51 -13.19
CA THR A 300 11.31 -25.36 -14.01
C THR A 300 9.84 -25.48 -14.41
N SER A 301 9.04 -24.49 -14.04
CA SER A 301 7.64 -24.43 -14.45
C SER A 301 7.50 -23.95 -15.90
N TYR A 302 6.27 -23.87 -16.39
CA TYR A 302 5.99 -23.22 -17.67
C TYR A 302 6.07 -21.70 -17.54
N VAL A 303 6.39 -21.02 -18.65
CA VAL A 303 6.42 -19.55 -18.71
C VAL A 303 5.00 -19.03 -18.51
N ARG A 304 4.83 -18.17 -17.50
CA ARG A 304 3.55 -17.53 -17.18
C ARG A 304 3.67 -16.00 -17.27
N PRO A 305 2.60 -15.29 -17.68
CA PRO A 305 2.58 -13.83 -17.60
C PRO A 305 2.68 -13.37 -16.15
N VAL A 306 3.06 -12.10 -15.97
CA VAL A 306 3.14 -11.48 -14.64
C VAL A 306 1.77 -11.49 -13.96
N LYS A 307 0.70 -11.11 -14.68
CA LYS A 307 -0.66 -11.20 -14.16
C LYS A 307 -1.01 -12.66 -13.87
N PHE A 308 -1.42 -12.93 -12.63
CA PHE A 308 -1.86 -14.26 -12.24
C PHE A 308 -3.20 -14.62 -12.88
N TRP A 309 -3.34 -15.87 -13.31
CA TRP A 309 -4.59 -16.46 -13.82
C TRP A 309 -5.45 -16.92 -12.64
N GLU A 310 -6.07 -15.98 -11.93
CA GLU A 310 -7.15 -16.33 -11.02
C GLU A 310 -8.48 -16.32 -11.76
N ARG A 311 -9.36 -17.25 -11.37
CA ARG A 311 -10.75 -17.20 -11.78
C ARG A 311 -11.32 -15.90 -11.23
N ASP A 312 -11.91 -15.07 -12.09
CA ASP A 312 -12.58 -13.85 -11.64
C ASP A 312 -13.74 -14.26 -10.73
N TYR A 313 -13.52 -14.19 -9.41
CA TYR A 313 -14.58 -14.34 -8.45
C TYR A 313 -15.36 -13.02 -8.46
N ASN A 314 -16.47 -13.02 -9.18
CA ASN A 314 -17.45 -11.94 -9.05
C ASN A 314 -18.03 -12.02 -7.64
N THR A 315 -17.46 -11.24 -6.72
CA THR A 315 -18.09 -10.96 -5.44
C THR A 315 -19.33 -10.12 -5.73
N LYS A 316 -20.49 -10.77 -5.86
CA LYS A 316 -21.75 -10.05 -5.77
C LYS A 316 -21.87 -9.59 -4.33
N ARG A 317 -21.95 -8.28 -4.12
CA ARG A 317 -22.35 -7.73 -2.84
C ARG A 317 -23.74 -8.31 -2.54
N SER A 318 -23.85 -9.16 -1.53
CA SER A 318 -25.18 -9.46 -0.98
C SER A 318 -25.63 -8.15 -0.34
N ASP A 319 -26.62 -7.51 -0.94
CA ASP A 319 -27.08 -6.19 -0.50
C ASP A 319 -27.49 -6.22 0.96
N ALA A 320 -26.58 -5.72 1.79
CA ALA A 320 -26.85 -5.35 3.14
C ALA A 320 -26.32 -3.92 3.33
N SER A 321 -26.78 -3.01 2.47
CA SER A 321 -26.51 -1.56 2.55
C SER A 321 -26.92 -0.96 3.90
N ASN A 322 -27.72 -1.69 4.69
CA ASN A 322 -28.15 -1.30 6.03
C ASN A 322 -27.54 -2.13 7.17
N THR A 323 -26.72 -3.16 6.92
CA THR A 323 -26.02 -3.87 8.01
C THR A 323 -24.63 -3.29 8.18
N THR A 324 -24.36 -2.69 9.35
CA THR A 324 -23.00 -2.21 9.69
C THR A 324 -22.02 -3.39 9.68
N LEU A 325 -20.78 -3.17 9.21
CA LEU A 325 -19.72 -4.19 9.21
C LEU A 325 -19.54 -4.83 10.60
N ALA A 326 -19.75 -4.05 11.67
CA ALA A 326 -19.75 -4.52 13.05
C ALA A 326 -20.78 -5.63 13.34
N SER A 327 -21.99 -5.56 12.77
CA SER A 327 -23.02 -6.61 12.95
C SER A 327 -22.67 -7.94 12.26
N GLN A 328 -21.72 -7.92 11.32
CA GLN A 328 -21.16 -9.11 10.70
C GLN A 328 -19.94 -9.62 11.48
N ILE A 329 -19.15 -8.71 12.08
CA ILE A 329 -18.03 -9.03 12.99
C ILE A 329 -18.52 -9.67 14.30
N ASP A 330 -19.61 -9.15 14.88
CA ASP A 330 -20.11 -9.57 16.20
C ASP A 330 -20.93 -10.87 16.19
N ARG A 331 -21.25 -11.43 15.02
CA ARG A 331 -22.03 -12.67 14.88
C ARG A 331 -21.20 -13.92 15.17
N GLY A 332 -20.52 -13.94 16.32
CA GLY A 332 -19.87 -15.12 16.89
C GLY A 332 -18.76 -15.75 16.03
N PRO A 333 -18.04 -16.75 16.56
CA PRO A 333 -16.76 -17.19 16.02
C PRO A 333 -16.86 -18.15 14.82
N MET A 334 -18.05 -18.37 14.23
CA MET A 334 -18.28 -19.48 13.29
C MET A 334 -19.05 -19.13 12.01
N LEU A 335 -19.49 -17.88 11.79
CA LEU A 335 -20.26 -17.53 10.60
C LEU A 335 -19.59 -16.39 9.82
N ASP A 336 -18.81 -16.82 8.82
CA ASP A 336 -18.36 -16.08 7.63
C ASP A 336 -17.26 -15.02 7.79
N ASP A 337 -16.09 -15.42 8.31
CA ASP A 337 -14.82 -14.67 8.18
C ASP A 337 -14.53 -14.21 6.73
N SER A 338 -15.06 -14.92 5.74
CA SER A 338 -14.99 -14.60 4.31
C SER A 338 -15.65 -13.26 3.95
N ASN A 339 -16.79 -12.92 4.55
CA ASN A 339 -17.51 -11.68 4.26
C ASN A 339 -16.75 -10.46 4.81
N LEU A 340 -16.13 -10.61 5.97
CA LEU A 340 -15.30 -9.61 6.63
C LEU A 340 -14.05 -9.25 5.83
N ASN A 341 -13.33 -10.28 5.41
CA ASN A 341 -12.17 -10.18 4.53
C ASN A 341 -12.55 -9.44 3.23
N ALA A 342 -13.69 -9.78 2.61
CA ALA A 342 -14.13 -9.17 1.37
C ALA A 342 -14.36 -7.64 1.51
N VAL A 343 -15.04 -7.19 2.56
CA VAL A 343 -15.30 -5.75 2.78
C VAL A 343 -14.00 -4.99 3.05
N PHE A 344 -13.10 -5.57 3.84
CA PHE A 344 -11.80 -4.94 4.12
C PHE A 344 -10.97 -4.78 2.85
N TYR A 345 -10.85 -5.85 2.05
CA TYR A 345 -10.11 -5.79 0.79
C TYR A 345 -10.75 -4.85 -0.22
N GLU A 346 -12.08 -4.71 -0.24
CA GLU A 346 -12.76 -3.72 -1.07
C GLU A 346 -12.34 -2.29 -0.69
N HIS A 347 -12.38 -1.95 0.60
CA HIS A 347 -11.98 -0.62 1.07
C HIS A 347 -10.49 -0.35 0.83
N LEU A 348 -9.62 -1.31 1.15
CA LEU A 348 -8.18 -1.20 0.94
C LEU A 348 -7.86 -1.05 -0.55
N THR A 349 -8.51 -1.83 -1.42
CA THR A 349 -8.34 -1.72 -2.88
C THR A 349 -8.72 -0.34 -3.37
N ARG A 350 -9.85 0.22 -2.92
CA ARG A 350 -10.28 1.59 -3.29
C ARG A 350 -9.31 2.67 -2.79
N SER A 351 -8.72 2.47 -1.61
CA SER A 351 -7.72 3.39 -1.06
C SER A 351 -6.43 3.38 -1.89
N LEU A 352 -5.89 2.18 -2.16
CA LEU A 352 -4.72 1.98 -3.02
C LEU A 352 -4.96 2.47 -4.45
N GLN A 353 -6.15 2.30 -5.01
CA GLN A 353 -6.49 2.85 -6.33
C GLN A 353 -6.34 4.37 -6.41
N LYS A 354 -6.54 5.10 -5.29
CA LYS A 354 -6.39 6.55 -5.24
C LYS A 354 -4.94 6.99 -5.02
N SER A 355 -4.19 6.31 -4.16
CA SER A 355 -2.89 6.81 -3.69
C SER A 355 -1.67 6.09 -4.30
N LEU A 356 -1.77 4.79 -4.62
CA LEU A 356 -0.61 3.93 -4.90
C LEU A 356 0.29 4.46 -6.01
N ALA A 357 -0.29 4.92 -7.13
CA ALA A 357 0.50 5.42 -8.24
C ALA A 357 1.32 6.67 -7.86
N GLY A 358 0.76 7.55 -7.03
CA GLY A 358 1.47 8.72 -6.51
C GLY A 358 2.51 8.34 -5.45
N ASP A 359 2.17 7.41 -4.56
CA ASP A 359 3.08 6.93 -3.52
C ASP A 359 4.32 6.24 -4.11
N LEU A 360 4.15 5.46 -5.18
CA LEU A 360 5.25 4.85 -5.92
C LEU A 360 6.12 5.89 -6.64
N GLN A 361 5.52 6.94 -7.21
CA GLN A 361 6.27 8.04 -7.83
C GLN A 361 7.08 8.84 -6.79
N MET A 362 6.56 8.98 -5.58
CA MET A 362 7.26 9.61 -4.47
C MET A 362 8.33 8.70 -3.83
N GLY A 363 8.46 7.44 -4.26
CA GLY A 363 9.40 6.49 -3.69
C GLY A 363 9.05 6.03 -2.26
N ARG A 364 7.77 6.13 -1.86
CA ARG A 364 7.33 5.80 -0.49
C ARG A 364 7.31 4.30 -0.18
N TRP A 365 7.35 3.43 -1.18
CA TRP A 365 7.39 1.97 -0.98
C TRP A 365 8.79 1.43 -1.21
N ALA A 366 9.36 1.69 -2.39
CA ALA A 366 10.71 1.29 -2.74
C ALA A 366 11.28 2.32 -3.72
N THR A 367 12.61 2.47 -3.73
CA THR A 367 13.32 3.37 -4.66
C THR A 367 13.10 2.96 -6.12
N SER A 368 12.87 1.68 -6.39
CA SER A 368 12.52 1.20 -7.72
C SER A 368 11.56 0.02 -7.66
N VAL A 369 10.34 0.21 -8.17
CA VAL A 369 9.35 -0.86 -8.33
C VAL A 369 9.35 -1.35 -9.77
N GLN A 370 9.42 -2.66 -9.94
CA GLN A 370 9.36 -3.36 -11.22
C GLN A 370 8.04 -4.13 -11.38
N PRO A 371 7.59 -4.37 -12.62
CA PRO A 371 6.47 -5.28 -12.88
C PRO A 371 6.81 -6.69 -12.39
N GLY A 372 5.98 -7.25 -11.53
CA GLY A 372 6.17 -8.56 -10.89
C GLY A 372 6.57 -8.50 -9.42
N ASP A 373 6.88 -7.31 -8.90
CA ASP A 373 7.23 -7.16 -7.49
C ASP A 373 6.01 -7.43 -6.58
N CYS A 374 6.26 -8.15 -5.50
CA CYS A 374 5.27 -8.47 -4.47
C CYS A 374 5.64 -7.78 -3.17
N PHE A 375 4.68 -7.07 -2.57
CA PHE A 375 4.83 -6.40 -1.30
C PHE A 375 3.87 -7.02 -0.29
N ILE A 376 4.36 -7.24 0.94
CA ILE A 376 3.51 -7.59 2.07
C ILE A 376 3.32 -6.33 2.90
N LEU A 377 2.07 -5.91 3.03
CA LEU A 377 1.65 -4.89 3.99
C LEU A 377 1.26 -5.62 5.27
N ALA A 378 2.09 -5.50 6.30
CA ALA A 378 1.86 -6.08 7.61
C ALA A 378 1.47 -5.00 8.63
N SER A 379 0.45 -5.30 9.42
CA SER A 379 -0.02 -4.55 10.59
C SER A 379 -0.29 -5.55 11.71
N SER A 380 -0.41 -5.09 12.95
CA SER A 380 -0.54 -5.97 14.14
C SER A 380 -1.57 -7.10 14.01
N ASN A 381 -2.68 -6.87 13.28
CA ASN A 381 -3.79 -7.80 13.14
C ASN A 381 -4.14 -8.13 11.68
N LEU A 382 -3.37 -7.61 10.71
CA LEU A 382 -3.79 -7.54 9.31
C LEU A 382 -2.60 -7.66 8.38
N ASN A 383 -2.68 -8.61 7.45
CA ASN A 383 -1.67 -8.78 6.41
C ASN A 383 -2.32 -8.78 5.03
N CYS A 384 -1.65 -8.14 4.08
CA CYS A 384 -2.13 -8.06 2.71
C CYS A 384 -0.95 -8.18 1.75
N LEU A 385 -1.10 -9.01 0.72
CA LEU A 385 -0.12 -9.15 -0.34
C LEU A 385 -0.55 -8.30 -1.53
N VAL A 386 0.29 -7.33 -1.92
CA VAL A 386 0.08 -6.46 -3.08
C VAL A 386 1.07 -6.85 -4.17
N HIS A 387 0.55 -7.34 -5.28
CA HIS A 387 1.35 -7.74 -6.43
C HIS A 387 1.24 -6.70 -7.55
N ILE A 388 2.36 -6.15 -7.97
CA ILE A 388 2.42 -5.13 -9.03
C ILE A 388 2.45 -5.81 -10.40
N ILE A 389 1.41 -5.64 -11.21
CA ILE A 389 1.31 -6.27 -12.54
C ILE A 389 2.00 -5.43 -13.61
N GLU A 390 1.70 -4.14 -13.64
CA GLU A 390 2.20 -3.22 -14.65
C GLU A 390 2.47 -1.86 -14.00
N VAL A 391 3.70 -1.38 -14.11
CA VAL A 391 4.08 -0.01 -13.76
C VAL A 391 4.24 0.74 -15.07
N GLY A 392 3.40 1.74 -15.28
CA GLY A 392 3.58 2.73 -16.33
C GLY A 392 3.77 4.11 -15.72
N ASN A 393 4.11 5.09 -16.54
CA ASN A 393 4.24 6.44 -16.00
C ASN A 393 2.86 7.05 -15.73
N GLY A 394 2.53 7.17 -14.44
CA GLY A 394 1.28 7.77 -13.96
C GLY A 394 0.12 6.79 -13.85
N PHE A 395 0.32 5.51 -14.16
CA PHE A 395 -0.65 4.46 -13.84
C PHE A 395 0.07 3.23 -13.31
N VAL A 396 -0.60 2.53 -12.41
CA VAL A 396 -0.12 1.27 -11.83
C VAL A 396 -1.28 0.31 -11.83
N THR A 397 -1.07 -0.88 -12.37
CA THR A 397 -2.01 -1.99 -12.26
C THR A 397 -1.47 -2.94 -11.22
N PHE A 398 -2.27 -3.25 -10.20
CA PHE A 398 -1.90 -4.13 -9.11
C PHE A 398 -3.01 -5.15 -8.85
N GLN A 399 -2.62 -6.27 -8.25
CA GLN A 399 -3.50 -7.30 -7.71
C GLN A 399 -3.37 -7.28 -6.19
N LEU A 400 -4.49 -7.18 -5.50
CA LEU A 400 -4.55 -7.33 -4.05
C LEU A 400 -4.91 -8.77 -3.73
N ARG A 401 -4.16 -9.38 -2.83
CA ARG A 401 -4.45 -10.70 -2.27
C ARG A 401 -4.50 -10.62 -0.76
N GLY A 402 -5.49 -11.32 -0.23
CA GLY A 402 -5.71 -11.39 1.19
C GLY A 402 -4.88 -12.44 1.89
N LEU A 403 -4.34 -12.07 3.05
CA LEU A 403 -4.09 -12.99 4.15
C LEU A 403 -5.19 -12.77 5.18
N GLU A 404 -5.96 -13.82 5.45
CA GLU A 404 -7.17 -13.82 6.27
C GLU A 404 -6.97 -13.17 7.64
N PHE A 405 -8.01 -12.49 8.18
CA PHE A 405 -8.02 -11.94 9.55
C PHE A 405 -7.61 -12.93 10.64
N ARG A 406 -7.81 -14.24 10.41
CA ARG A 406 -7.25 -15.32 11.23
C ARG A 406 -6.28 -16.15 10.39
N GLY A 407 -4.99 -15.90 10.58
CA GLY A 407 -3.95 -16.74 10.01
C GLY A 407 -3.87 -18.12 10.67
N THR A 408 -3.26 -19.07 9.98
CA THR A 408 -2.80 -20.33 10.60
C THR A 408 -1.62 -20.06 11.55
N TYR A 409 -1.27 -21.00 12.43
CA TYR A 409 -0.07 -20.87 13.28
C TYR A 409 1.21 -20.62 12.46
N CYS A 410 1.30 -21.22 11.27
CA CYS A 410 2.39 -20.96 10.33
C CYS A 410 2.39 -19.51 9.83
N HIS A 411 1.21 -18.92 9.60
CA HIS A 411 1.09 -17.52 9.22
C HIS A 411 1.54 -16.58 10.34
N GLN A 412 1.13 -16.84 11.59
CA GLN A 412 1.55 -15.98 12.70
C GLN A 412 3.08 -16.01 12.86
N ARG A 413 3.70 -17.18 12.75
CA ARG A 413 5.17 -17.28 12.79
C ARG A 413 5.87 -16.55 11.66
N GLU A 414 5.28 -16.50 10.46
CA GLU A 414 5.83 -15.75 9.34
C GLU A 414 5.72 -14.24 9.58
N VAL A 415 4.57 -13.78 10.10
CA VAL A 415 4.33 -12.37 10.43
C VAL A 415 5.25 -11.91 11.55
N ASP A 416 5.37 -12.69 12.62
CA ASP A 416 6.24 -12.40 13.75
C ASP A 416 7.70 -12.27 13.26
N ALA A 417 8.16 -13.19 12.40
CA ALA A 417 9.50 -13.15 11.81
C ALA A 417 9.75 -11.93 10.89
N ILE A 418 8.69 -11.35 10.29
CA ILE A 418 8.78 -10.12 9.49
C ILE A 418 8.73 -8.88 10.39
N SER A 419 8.00 -8.94 11.51
CA SER A 419 7.85 -7.83 12.46
C SER A 419 8.96 -7.72 13.50
N ASP A 420 9.76 -8.78 13.68
CA ASP A 420 10.90 -8.76 14.60
C ASP A 420 11.91 -7.67 14.21
N ASP A 421 12.26 -6.83 15.19
CA ASP A 421 13.09 -5.66 14.95
C ASP A 421 14.54 -6.08 14.70
N GLN A 422 14.98 -5.95 13.44
CA GLN A 422 16.26 -6.48 12.95
C GLN A 422 17.49 -5.74 13.52
N THR A 423 17.26 -4.67 14.29
CA THR A 423 18.32 -3.96 15.02
C THR A 423 18.80 -4.70 16.27
N GLU A 424 18.01 -5.65 16.80
CA GLU A 424 18.39 -6.48 17.95
C GLU A 424 19.22 -7.70 17.50
N GLY A 425 20.41 -7.44 16.96
CA GLY A 425 21.28 -8.48 16.44
C GLY A 425 21.93 -9.34 17.53
N THR A 426 21.88 -10.67 17.38
CA THR A 426 22.76 -11.59 18.13
C THR A 426 24.21 -11.38 17.69
N GLY A 427 25.11 -11.12 18.64
CA GLY A 427 26.54 -10.95 18.37
C GLY A 427 27.19 -12.16 17.70
N CYS A 428 28.30 -11.94 17.00
CA CYS A 428 29.14 -13.02 16.46
C CYS A 428 30.16 -13.41 17.54
N CYS A 429 30.19 -14.69 17.95
CA CYS A 429 31.23 -15.30 18.80
C CYS A 429 31.99 -14.32 19.73
N CYS A 430 31.49 -14.11 20.95
CA CYS A 430 32.10 -13.33 22.03
C CYS A 430 32.39 -11.83 21.76
N CYS A 431 32.20 -11.34 20.53
CA CYS A 431 32.44 -9.95 20.15
C CYS A 431 31.19 -9.36 19.50
N ALA A 432 30.54 -8.44 20.21
CA ALA A 432 29.52 -7.58 19.63
C ALA A 432 30.14 -6.20 19.36
N PRO A 433 30.88 -6.01 18.23
CA PRO A 433 31.22 -4.67 17.82
C PRO A 433 29.90 -3.93 17.58
N GLY A 434 29.68 -2.84 18.33
CA GLY A 434 28.49 -2.01 18.16
C GLY A 434 28.36 -1.52 16.71
N SER A 435 27.14 -1.30 16.25
CA SER A 435 26.92 -0.70 14.94
C SER A 435 27.09 0.81 14.97
N LEU A 436 27.48 1.40 13.84
CA LEU A 436 27.43 2.85 13.68
C LEU A 436 25.96 3.31 13.73
N PRO A 437 25.65 4.50 14.28
CA PRO A 437 24.27 4.98 14.34
C PRO A 437 23.66 5.06 12.93
N GLY A 438 22.53 4.38 12.75
CA GLY A 438 21.84 4.27 11.45
C GLY A 438 22.35 3.16 10.52
N PHE A 439 23.38 2.40 10.91
CA PHE A 439 23.85 1.23 10.16
C PHE A 439 23.53 -0.07 10.91
N LEU A 440 23.30 -1.13 10.13
CA LEU A 440 23.22 -2.50 10.66
C LEU A 440 24.63 -3.00 11.01
N SER A 441 24.74 -3.86 12.03
CA SER A 441 26.00 -4.59 12.28
C SER A 441 26.35 -5.46 11.06
N LEU A 442 27.63 -5.79 10.86
CA LEU A 442 28.03 -6.67 9.76
C LEU A 442 27.36 -8.05 9.85
N ASN A 443 27.17 -8.57 11.06
CA ASN A 443 26.53 -9.87 11.26
C ASN A 443 25.04 -9.84 10.90
N THR A 444 24.32 -8.80 11.35
CA THR A 444 22.92 -8.59 10.97
C THR A 444 22.79 -8.31 9.48
N ALA A 445 23.64 -7.45 8.91
CA ALA A 445 23.62 -7.19 7.47
C ALA A 445 23.89 -8.47 6.66
N TRP A 446 24.77 -9.35 7.14
CA TRP A 446 25.03 -10.64 6.51
C TRP A 446 23.84 -11.60 6.65
N SER A 447 23.23 -11.72 7.82
CA SER A 447 22.09 -12.62 8.04
C SER A 447 20.86 -12.20 7.22
N LEU A 448 20.59 -10.89 7.13
CA LEU A 448 19.46 -10.35 6.37
C LEU A 448 19.56 -10.61 4.86
N ARG A 449 20.77 -10.78 4.31
CA ARG A 449 20.97 -11.14 2.90
C ARG A 449 20.46 -12.54 2.55
N TRP A 450 20.18 -13.36 3.56
CA TRP A 450 19.70 -14.73 3.41
C TRP A 450 18.23 -14.90 3.79
N LEU A 451 17.51 -13.81 4.06
CA LEU A 451 16.06 -13.84 4.25
C LEU A 451 15.33 -13.78 2.90
N ALA A 452 14.17 -14.43 2.83
CA ALA A 452 13.31 -14.39 1.65
C ALA A 452 12.55 -13.05 1.51
N TRP A 453 12.31 -12.38 2.64
CA TRP A 453 11.60 -11.09 2.72
C TRP A 453 12.53 -10.01 3.26
N GLU A 454 12.46 -8.83 2.65
CA GLU A 454 13.19 -7.63 3.07
C GLU A 454 12.18 -6.55 3.49
N VAL A 455 12.41 -5.94 4.66
CA VAL A 455 11.57 -4.82 5.14
C VAL A 455 11.99 -3.56 4.40
N VAL A 456 11.19 -3.14 3.43
CA VAL A 456 11.50 -1.93 2.64
C VAL A 456 11.11 -0.65 3.37
N THR A 457 9.94 -0.63 4.03
CA THR A 457 9.44 0.54 4.75
C THR A 457 8.61 0.16 5.98
N GLY A 458 8.96 0.69 7.15
CA GLY A 458 8.26 0.37 8.42
C GLY A 458 7.12 1.31 8.81
N LYS A 459 6.90 2.44 8.12
CA LYS A 459 5.90 3.46 8.50
C LYS A 459 5.10 3.95 7.31
N TYR A 460 4.37 3.05 6.66
CA TYR A 460 3.45 3.39 5.58
C TYR A 460 2.02 3.49 6.10
N ILE A 461 1.38 4.65 5.91
CA ILE A 461 0.02 4.92 6.39
C ILE A 461 -0.90 4.94 5.18
N ILE A 462 -1.94 4.10 5.21
CA ILE A 462 -3.01 4.05 4.22
C ILE A 462 -4.31 4.31 4.96
N ASP A 463 -5.20 5.08 4.35
CA ASP A 463 -6.56 5.22 4.83
C ASP A 463 -7.27 3.86 4.75
N GLY A 464 -7.31 3.17 5.88
CA GLY A 464 -8.02 1.92 6.06
C GLY A 464 -9.48 2.11 6.42
N TYR A 465 -10.09 1.05 6.93
CA TYR A 465 -11.43 1.10 7.50
C TYR A 465 -11.45 2.00 8.75
N SER A 466 -12.41 2.93 8.82
CA SER A 466 -12.54 3.81 9.98
C SER A 466 -13.28 3.10 11.12
N ILE A 467 -12.66 3.07 12.30
CA ILE A 467 -13.27 2.52 13.53
C ILE A 467 -14.60 3.25 13.85
N THR A 468 -14.76 4.50 13.39
CA THR A 468 -16.00 5.27 13.57
C THR A 468 -17.21 4.69 12.82
N ALA A 469 -16.98 3.78 11.87
CA ALA A 469 -18.05 3.03 11.19
C ALA A 469 -18.48 1.78 11.97
N HIS A 470 -17.79 1.42 13.08
CA HIS A 470 -18.30 0.40 14.00
C HIS A 470 -19.56 0.90 14.72
N SER A 471 -20.43 -0.03 15.10
CA SER A 471 -21.57 0.31 15.94
C SER A 471 -21.07 0.88 17.28
N ALA A 472 -21.70 1.93 17.78
CA ALA A 472 -21.35 2.46 19.11
C ALA A 472 -21.54 1.39 20.20
N VAL A 473 -22.42 0.41 19.96
CA VAL A 473 -22.72 -0.73 20.85
C VAL A 473 -21.45 -1.57 21.07
N THR A 474 -20.73 -1.93 20.00
CA THR A 474 -19.46 -2.67 20.10
C THR A 474 -18.40 -1.98 20.93
N LEU A 475 -18.24 -0.66 20.75
CA LEU A 475 -17.24 0.12 21.49
C LEU A 475 -17.57 0.17 22.99
N LEU A 476 -18.85 0.23 23.34
CA LEU A 476 -19.33 0.34 24.73
C LEU A 476 -19.69 -1.01 25.36
N GLN A 477 -19.48 -2.14 24.67
CA GLN A 477 -19.46 -3.45 25.32
C GLN A 477 -18.23 -3.59 26.23
N VAL A 478 -17.10 -2.96 25.87
CA VAL A 478 -15.89 -2.95 26.69
C VAL A 478 -16.13 -2.08 27.93
N HIS A 479 -16.07 -2.70 29.11
CA HIS A 479 -16.34 -2.05 30.39
C HIS A 479 -15.49 -0.78 30.60
N GLU A 480 -14.20 -0.82 30.24
CA GLU A 480 -13.31 0.34 30.39
C GLU A 480 -13.75 1.56 29.58
N MET A 481 -14.33 1.36 28.39
CA MET A 481 -14.80 2.46 27.54
C MET A 481 -16.08 3.10 28.12
N ARG A 482 -16.99 2.32 28.70
CA ARG A 482 -18.14 2.87 29.44
C ARG A 482 -17.67 3.67 30.65
N ARG A 483 -16.71 3.11 31.38
CA ARG A 483 -16.13 3.74 32.57
C ARG A 483 -15.49 5.09 32.26
N LEU A 484 -14.69 5.13 31.19
CA LEU A 484 -14.11 6.37 30.67
C LEU A 484 -15.19 7.38 30.25
N LEU A 485 -16.25 6.94 29.58
CA LEU A 485 -17.33 7.83 29.14
C LEU A 485 -18.08 8.46 30.33
N VAL A 486 -18.38 7.69 31.38
CA VAL A 486 -19.00 8.22 32.60
C VAL A 486 -18.08 9.23 33.28
N THR A 487 -16.78 8.94 33.36
CA THR A 487 -15.78 9.89 33.89
C THR A 487 -15.73 11.20 33.09
N LEU A 488 -15.77 11.12 31.75
CA LEU A 488 -15.84 12.30 30.89
C LEU A 488 -17.15 13.07 31.07
N TYR A 489 -18.27 12.36 31.20
CA TYR A 489 -19.57 12.96 31.47
C TYR A 489 -19.60 13.73 32.80
N VAL A 490 -19.04 13.16 33.88
CA VAL A 490 -18.90 13.85 35.17
C VAL A 490 -17.98 15.06 35.06
N LYS A 491 -16.85 14.95 34.36
CA LYS A 491 -15.97 16.10 34.07
C LYS A 491 -16.69 17.20 33.30
N CYS A 492 -17.59 16.86 32.38
CA CYS A 492 -18.43 17.82 31.69
C CYS A 492 -19.43 18.51 32.65
N ILE A 493 -20.09 17.76 33.53
CA ILE A 493 -20.99 18.34 34.56
C ILE A 493 -20.23 19.35 35.41
N ILE A 494 -19.05 18.96 35.93
CA ILE A 494 -18.18 19.84 36.73
C ILE A 494 -17.79 21.09 35.93
N HIS A 495 -17.37 20.92 34.68
CA HIS A 495 -16.96 22.04 33.84
C HIS A 495 -18.11 23.03 33.60
N TYR A 496 -19.30 22.55 33.25
CA TYR A 496 -20.46 23.41 32.98
C TYR A 496 -21.04 24.03 34.25
N ALA A 497 -21.03 23.30 35.39
CA ALA A 497 -21.44 23.84 36.68
C ALA A 497 -20.55 25.01 37.11
N LEU A 498 -19.22 24.83 37.01
CA LEU A 498 -18.24 25.85 37.38
C LEU A 498 -18.10 26.98 36.36
N ALA A 499 -18.43 26.75 35.09
CA ALA A 499 -18.45 27.79 34.07
C ALA A 499 -19.73 28.65 34.09
N SER A 500 -20.78 28.22 34.81
CA SER A 500 -22.07 28.93 34.88
C SER A 500 -21.96 30.26 35.63
N SER A 501 -22.52 31.33 35.06
CA SER A 501 -22.60 32.64 35.73
C SER A 501 -23.57 32.65 36.92
N LYS A 502 -24.42 31.61 37.07
CA LYS A 502 -25.41 31.48 38.16
C LYS A 502 -24.88 30.73 39.38
N LEU A 503 -23.61 30.30 39.38
CA LEU A 503 -23.03 29.46 40.43
C LEU A 503 -23.15 30.12 41.81
N GLN A 504 -22.79 31.40 41.95
CA GLN A 504 -22.89 32.08 43.22
C GLN A 504 -24.34 32.20 43.70
N THR A 505 -25.27 32.49 42.78
CA THR A 505 -26.72 32.50 43.09
C THR A 505 -27.20 31.15 43.61
N TRP A 506 -26.69 30.03 43.07
CA TRP A 506 -27.02 28.69 43.55
C TRP A 506 -26.46 28.41 44.94
N LEU A 507 -25.22 28.83 45.21
CA LEU A 507 -24.58 28.65 46.51
C LEU A 507 -25.20 29.52 47.62
N THR A 508 -25.73 30.69 47.27
CA THR A 508 -26.43 31.57 48.22
C THR A 508 -27.90 31.17 48.47
N ASN A 509 -28.46 30.28 47.64
CA ASN A 509 -29.86 29.88 47.79
C ASN A 509 -30.04 28.99 49.03
N GLU A 510 -30.90 29.44 49.95
CA GLU A 510 -31.20 28.74 51.21
C GLU A 510 -31.66 27.29 50.99
N THR A 511 -32.42 27.00 49.94
CA THR A 511 -32.90 25.63 49.68
C THR A 511 -31.75 24.69 49.34
N ILE A 512 -30.80 25.16 48.54
CA ILE A 512 -29.63 24.37 48.12
C ILE A 512 -28.67 24.24 49.30
N ARG A 513 -28.46 25.31 50.06
CA ARG A 513 -27.58 25.30 51.23
C ARG A 513 -28.07 24.31 52.29
N ASN A 514 -29.36 24.32 52.61
CA ASN A 514 -29.97 23.37 53.53
C ASN A 514 -29.79 21.89 53.09
N THR A 515 -29.69 21.62 51.77
CA THR A 515 -29.39 20.27 51.27
C THR A 515 -27.91 19.91 51.30
N LEU A 516 -27.01 20.89 51.17
CA LEU A 516 -25.56 20.69 51.18
C LEU A 516 -25.01 20.56 52.60
N ASP A 517 -25.51 21.35 53.56
CA ASP A 517 -25.04 21.38 54.95
C ASP A 517 -24.89 20.00 55.62
N PRO A 518 -25.84 19.05 55.52
CA PRO A 518 -25.68 17.72 56.12
C PRO A 518 -24.59 16.87 55.43
N ILE A 519 -24.36 17.09 54.13
CA ILE A 519 -23.34 16.38 53.33
C ILE A 519 -21.96 16.99 53.57
N VAL A 520 -21.90 18.32 53.76
CA VAL A 520 -20.69 19.04 54.12
C VAL A 520 -20.22 18.60 55.52
N ALA A 521 -21.14 18.54 56.48
CA ALA A 521 -20.85 18.13 57.86
C ALA A 521 -20.39 16.67 57.99
N ASN A 522 -20.82 15.78 57.09
CA ASN A 522 -20.42 14.38 57.09
C ASN A 522 -19.38 14.07 56.00
N SER A 523 -18.10 14.06 56.39
CA SER A 523 -17.00 13.71 55.47
C SER A 523 -17.04 12.28 54.94
N ARG A 524 -17.76 11.36 55.60
CA ARG A 524 -17.96 9.97 55.15
C ARG A 524 -19.31 9.75 54.47
N TYR A 525 -19.95 10.82 54.00
CA TYR A 525 -21.18 10.68 53.25
C TYR A 525 -20.95 9.84 51.98
N ALA A 526 -21.73 8.78 51.84
CA ALA A 526 -21.77 7.92 50.67
C ALA A 526 -23.22 7.72 50.22
N ASP A 527 -23.45 7.82 48.92
CA ASP A 527 -24.76 7.56 48.32
C ASP A 527 -24.77 6.13 47.75
N VAL A 528 -25.64 5.28 48.28
CA VAL A 528 -25.69 3.82 48.05
C VAL A 528 -26.81 3.47 47.06
N ASP A 529 -27.02 4.31 46.05
CA ASP A 529 -28.02 4.04 45.02
C ASP A 529 -27.64 2.80 44.19
N HIS A 530 -28.59 1.89 43.99
CA HIS A 530 -28.44 0.69 43.17
C HIS A 530 -28.03 0.96 41.71
N MET A 531 -28.17 2.19 41.24
CA MET A 531 -27.76 2.62 39.90
C MET A 531 -26.25 2.81 39.75
N PHE A 532 -25.51 2.96 40.84
CA PHE A 532 -24.05 3.11 40.83
C PHE A 532 -23.38 1.74 40.83
N CYS A 533 -22.33 1.56 40.02
CA CYS A 533 -21.61 0.30 39.99
C CYS A 533 -20.14 0.44 39.60
N SER A 534 -19.28 -0.39 40.20
CA SER A 534 -17.84 -0.43 39.91
C SER A 534 -17.49 -0.75 38.46
N THR A 535 -18.44 -1.30 37.69
CA THR A 535 -18.22 -1.57 36.26
C THR A 535 -18.29 -0.34 35.37
N ASN A 536 -19.04 0.69 35.78
CA ASN A 536 -19.26 1.91 35.00
C ASN A 536 -18.70 3.16 35.67
N ASP A 537 -18.46 3.15 36.99
CA ASP A 537 -17.99 4.30 37.76
C ASP A 537 -16.55 4.05 38.26
N GLU A 538 -15.58 4.93 37.91
CA GLU A 538 -14.18 4.80 38.40
C GLU A 538 -14.01 5.16 39.88
N ASP A 539 -14.86 6.05 40.37
CA ASP A 539 -14.87 6.55 41.75
C ASP A 539 -15.83 5.76 42.66
N PHE A 540 -16.22 4.55 42.26
CA PHE A 540 -17.03 3.67 43.10
C PHE A 540 -16.24 3.20 44.32
N ASP A 541 -16.74 3.51 45.52
CA ASP A 541 -16.13 3.11 46.78
C ASP A 541 -16.59 1.71 47.17
N MET A 542 -15.68 0.74 47.08
CA MET A 542 -15.96 -0.65 47.40
C MET A 542 -16.23 -0.89 48.90
N ASN A 543 -15.80 0.03 49.78
CA ASN A 543 -16.01 -0.13 51.23
C ASN A 543 -17.42 0.31 51.64
N GLU A 544 -17.88 1.43 51.09
CA GLU A 544 -19.20 2.01 51.38
C GLU A 544 -20.28 1.53 50.38
N MET A 545 -19.91 0.70 49.40
CA MET A 545 -20.78 0.11 48.35
C MET A 545 -21.58 1.17 47.55
N GLY A 546 -20.96 2.32 47.29
CA GLY A 546 -21.60 3.44 46.62
C GLY A 546 -20.59 4.50 46.19
N ILE A 547 -21.05 5.71 45.90
CA ILE A 547 -20.16 6.84 45.58
C ILE A 547 -19.96 7.67 46.85
N SER A 548 -18.76 7.60 47.42
CA SER A 548 -18.38 8.38 48.61
C SER A 548 -17.81 9.74 48.23
N ARG A 549 -18.02 10.74 49.09
CA ARG A 549 -17.45 12.08 48.90
C ARG A 549 -15.92 12.06 48.90
N SER A 550 -15.30 11.16 49.68
CA SER A 550 -13.85 10.94 49.68
C SER A 550 -13.34 10.44 48.34
N SER A 551 -13.96 9.40 47.78
CA SER A 551 -13.58 8.84 46.48
C SER A 551 -13.76 9.86 45.35
N PHE A 552 -14.89 10.58 45.35
CA PHE A 552 -15.13 11.66 44.38
C PHE A 552 -14.07 12.76 44.45
N SER A 553 -13.69 13.19 45.66
CA SER A 553 -12.67 14.22 45.85
C SER A 553 -11.29 13.76 45.37
N GLU A 554 -10.92 12.50 45.63
CA GLU A 554 -9.66 11.93 45.17
C GLU A 554 -9.53 11.97 43.64
N TRP A 555 -10.59 11.59 42.92
CA TRP A 555 -10.60 11.52 41.46
C TRP A 555 -10.77 12.88 40.76
N TYR A 556 -11.59 13.77 41.31
CA TYR A 556 -12.01 15.00 40.61
C TYR A 556 -11.46 16.31 41.20
N SER A 557 -10.81 16.30 42.37
CA SER A 557 -10.27 17.53 43.00
C SER A 557 -9.32 18.32 42.09
N GLN A 558 -8.43 17.63 41.37
CA GLN A 558 -7.50 18.25 40.41
C GLN A 558 -8.24 18.92 39.24
N TRP A 559 -9.34 18.31 38.78
CA TRP A 559 -10.15 18.89 37.70
C TRP A 559 -10.96 20.10 38.18
N ILE A 560 -11.52 20.02 39.40
CA ILE A 560 -12.26 21.11 40.03
C ILE A 560 -11.35 22.31 40.26
N SER A 561 -10.14 22.11 40.80
CA SER A 561 -9.17 23.20 41.02
C SER A 561 -8.74 23.86 39.71
N LEU A 562 -8.53 23.09 38.64
CA LEU A 562 -8.24 23.62 37.31
C LEU A 562 -9.41 24.43 36.74
N CYS A 563 -10.65 23.97 36.91
CA CYS A 563 -11.83 24.69 36.46
C CYS A 563 -12.04 25.99 37.26
N LEU A 564 -11.81 25.98 38.58
CA LEU A 564 -11.85 27.16 39.44
C LEU A 564 -10.81 28.20 39.02
N ARG A 565 -9.57 27.78 38.75
CA ARG A 565 -8.52 28.68 38.25
C ARG A 565 -8.90 29.33 36.91
N LYS A 566 -9.45 28.55 35.97
CA LYS A 566 -9.94 29.07 34.69
C LYS A 566 -11.13 30.02 34.83
N ARG A 567 -11.92 29.87 35.90
CA ARG A 567 -13.03 30.78 36.21
C ARG A 567 -12.48 32.09 36.77
N SER A 568 -11.58 32.03 37.75
CA SER A 568 -10.98 33.23 38.35
C SER A 568 -10.26 34.09 37.31
N GLU A 569 -9.56 33.47 36.35
CA GLU A 569 -8.96 34.19 35.22
C GLU A 569 -9.99 34.98 34.40
N ARG A 570 -11.16 34.38 34.10
CA ARG A 570 -12.26 35.06 33.36
C ARG A 570 -12.97 36.13 34.19
N GLU A 571 -13.03 35.96 35.50
CA GLU A 571 -13.69 36.91 36.41
C GLU A 571 -12.79 38.09 36.74
N GLN A 572 -11.47 37.88 36.77
CA GLN A 572 -10.47 38.94 36.90
C GLN A 572 -10.49 39.87 35.68
N GLU A 573 -10.74 39.37 34.48
CA GLU A 573 -11.02 40.18 33.29
C GLU A 573 -12.34 40.99 33.40
N ARG A 574 -13.27 40.55 34.26
CA ARG A 574 -14.59 41.19 34.47
C ARG A 574 -14.68 42.08 35.71
N ASN A 575 -13.59 42.27 36.47
CA ASN A 575 -13.53 43.04 37.73
C ASN A 575 -14.57 42.60 38.78
N VAL A 576 -14.80 41.29 38.95
CA VAL A 576 -15.70 40.76 39.99
C VAL A 576 -14.88 39.98 41.02
N ASP A 577 -14.81 40.47 42.27
CA ASP A 577 -14.20 39.74 43.40
C ASP A 577 -15.25 38.81 44.03
N GLU A 578 -15.29 37.56 43.56
CA GLU A 578 -16.21 36.53 44.03
C GLU A 578 -15.46 35.56 45.00
N GLN A 579 -15.73 35.65 46.32
CA GLN A 579 -15.21 34.68 47.29
C GLN A 579 -16.09 33.43 47.33
N LEU A 580 -15.59 32.33 46.77
CA LEU A 580 -16.27 31.03 46.75
C LEU A 580 -15.69 30.11 47.81
N ASP A 581 -16.56 29.52 48.62
CA ASP A 581 -16.16 28.48 49.56
C ASP A 581 -15.91 27.16 48.80
N THR A 582 -14.65 26.74 48.76
CA THR A 582 -14.21 25.56 47.99
C THR A 582 -14.89 24.28 48.47
N GLU A 583 -15.26 24.21 49.74
CA GLU A 583 -15.91 23.03 50.30
C GLU A 583 -17.37 22.88 49.83
N TYR A 584 -18.11 23.99 49.74
CA TYR A 584 -19.47 23.98 49.20
C TYR A 584 -19.48 23.77 47.69
N VAL A 585 -18.48 24.30 46.97
CA VAL A 585 -18.35 24.09 45.53
C VAL A 585 -18.08 22.62 45.20
N THR A 586 -17.16 21.98 45.93
CA THR A 586 -16.87 20.54 45.75
C THR A 586 -18.08 19.69 46.11
N CYS A 587 -18.80 20.02 47.19
CA CYS A 587 -20.04 19.34 47.58
C CYS A 587 -21.15 19.51 46.53
N LEU A 588 -21.34 20.70 45.97
CA LEU A 588 -22.30 20.95 44.89
C LEU A 588 -21.96 20.13 43.63
N CYS A 589 -20.68 20.09 43.23
CA CYS A 589 -20.23 19.28 42.10
C CYS A 589 -20.48 17.79 42.34
N PHE A 590 -20.26 17.32 43.57
CA PHE A 590 -20.56 15.94 43.98
C PHE A 590 -22.05 15.63 43.83
N VAL A 591 -22.94 16.45 44.42
CA VAL A 591 -24.40 16.24 44.32
C VAL A 591 -24.90 16.30 42.88
N LEU A 592 -24.40 17.24 42.07
CA LEU A 592 -24.73 17.33 40.65
C LEU A 592 -24.24 16.11 39.86
N SER A 593 -23.09 15.54 40.23
CA SER A 593 -22.59 14.30 39.61
C SER A 593 -23.49 13.11 39.94
N LEU A 594 -23.98 13.00 41.18
CA LEU A 594 -24.93 11.96 41.59
C LEU A 594 -26.25 12.09 40.82
N LEU A 595 -26.77 13.31 40.71
CA LEU A 595 -27.97 13.60 39.93
C LEU A 595 -27.79 13.24 38.45
N GLY A 596 -26.66 13.64 37.86
CA GLY A 596 -26.34 13.35 36.46
C GLY A 596 -26.23 11.85 36.18
N ARG A 597 -25.65 11.08 37.10
CA ARG A 597 -25.56 9.61 37.02
C ARG A 597 -26.91 8.94 37.19
N ARG A 598 -27.76 9.41 38.11
CA ARG A 598 -29.15 8.92 38.25
C ARG A 598 -29.96 9.17 36.99
N ALA A 599 -29.84 10.35 36.37
CA ALA A 599 -30.51 10.66 35.11
C ALA A 599 -30.07 9.72 33.98
N LEU A 600 -28.76 9.47 33.87
CA LEU A 600 -28.21 8.52 32.90
C LEU A 600 -28.69 7.08 33.17
N GLY A 601 -28.68 6.67 34.44
CA GLY A 601 -29.15 5.38 34.89
C GLY A 601 -30.63 5.15 34.58
N ALA A 602 -31.50 6.09 34.97
CA ALA A 602 -32.95 5.99 34.76
C ALA A 602 -33.31 5.95 33.26
N ALA A 603 -32.60 6.72 32.44
CA ALA A 603 -32.77 6.70 30.99
C ALA A 603 -32.28 5.38 30.36
N SER A 604 -31.29 4.72 30.99
CA SER A 604 -30.75 3.44 30.52
C SER A 604 -31.65 2.25 30.85
N TYR A 605 -32.35 2.25 31.99
CA TYR A 605 -32.99 1.06 32.57
C TYR A 605 -34.19 0.50 31.78
N ASN A 606 -34.69 1.22 30.76
CA ASN A 606 -36.10 1.04 30.37
C ASN A 606 -36.41 0.27 29.07
N ARG A 607 -35.44 -0.26 28.29
CA ARG A 607 -35.81 -0.77 26.93
C ARG A 607 -35.08 -1.98 26.32
N HIS A 608 -33.93 -2.47 26.80
CA HIS A 608 -33.15 -3.47 26.04
C HIS A 608 -32.46 -4.54 26.91
N SER A 609 -32.26 -5.74 26.36
CA SER A 609 -31.62 -6.88 27.02
C SER A 609 -30.09 -6.76 27.14
N ASN A 610 -29.46 -5.88 26.35
CA ASN A 610 -28.01 -5.68 26.33
C ASN A 610 -27.61 -4.43 27.13
N ALA A 611 -26.72 -4.59 28.12
CA ALA A 611 -26.24 -3.51 29.00
C ALA A 611 -25.52 -2.35 28.26
N ALA A 612 -24.97 -2.59 27.07
CA ALA A 612 -24.35 -1.54 26.25
C ALA A 612 -25.39 -0.73 25.45
N GLU A 613 -26.43 -1.39 24.94
CA GLU A 613 -27.53 -0.73 24.21
C GLU A 613 -28.39 0.11 25.15
N SER A 614 -28.65 -0.40 26.35
CA SER A 614 -29.37 0.34 27.40
C SER A 614 -28.62 1.63 27.77
N PHE A 615 -27.31 1.54 27.99
CA PHE A 615 -26.44 2.69 28.29
C PHE A 615 -26.42 3.72 27.15
N LEU A 616 -26.32 3.28 25.90
CA LEU A 616 -26.37 4.16 24.72
C LEU A 616 -27.72 4.87 24.54
N CYS A 617 -28.82 4.14 24.75
CA CYS A 617 -30.15 4.73 24.74
C CYS A 617 -30.30 5.79 25.85
N GLY A 618 -29.74 5.52 27.03
CA GLY A 618 -29.72 6.47 28.15
C GLY A 618 -28.97 7.75 27.78
N LEU A 619 -27.78 7.62 27.18
CA LEU A 619 -26.99 8.76 26.71
C LEU A 619 -27.73 9.56 25.63
N HIS A 620 -28.33 8.88 24.65
CA HIS A 620 -29.09 9.54 23.59
C HIS A 620 -30.32 10.29 24.14
N ALA A 621 -31.07 9.69 25.05
CA ALA A 621 -32.23 10.32 25.69
C ALA A 621 -31.83 11.55 26.52
N LEU A 622 -30.69 11.47 27.23
CA LEU A 622 -30.13 12.58 27.99
C LEU A 622 -29.83 13.79 27.08
N PHE A 623 -29.19 13.57 25.93
CA PHE A 623 -28.86 14.63 24.99
C PHE A 623 -30.06 15.14 24.19
N LYS A 624 -31.07 14.30 23.97
CA LYS A 624 -32.33 14.69 23.32
C LYS A 624 -33.19 15.57 24.22
N GLY A 625 -32.94 15.57 25.53
CA GLY A 625 -33.68 16.37 26.51
C GLY A 625 -35.03 15.77 26.92
N ASP A 626 -35.26 14.48 26.66
CA ASP A 626 -36.46 13.75 27.12
C ASP A 626 -36.30 13.39 28.61
N PHE A 627 -36.26 14.40 29.49
CA PHE A 627 -36.26 14.22 30.94
C PHE A 627 -37.68 13.93 31.42
N ARG A 628 -37.97 12.68 31.79
CA ARG A 628 -39.04 12.37 32.74
C ARG A 628 -38.35 11.93 34.03
N CYS A 629 -38.08 12.90 34.91
CA CYS A 629 -37.69 12.61 36.30
C CYS A 629 -38.91 12.15 37.09
#